data_AF-A0ABC9QXE5-F1
#
_entry.id   AF-A0ABC9QXE5-F1
#
_cell.length_a   1.000
_cell.length_b   1.000
_cell.length_c   1.000
_cell.angle_alpha   90.00
_cell.angle_beta   90.00
_cell.angle_gamma   90.00
#
_symmetry.space_group_name_H-M   'P 1'
#
loop_
_entity.id
_entity.type
_entity.pdbx_description
1 polymer ?
#
loop_
_entity_poly.entity_id
_entity_poly.type
_entity_poly.pdbx_seq_one_letter_code
_entity_poly.pdbx_strand_id
1 'polypeptide(L)'
;MDIHNKLKELENSIDEHTIDISDSTLLDFHIKLQYYEFKGYWELLRDLNLKRQSCKTYREKELLVDKYKEFYLSERKMYWRILRNLNDGTAKVLYPDVLKGKEERIYSVLRPSEQFDKSKSIDENLANYMKGRLIKNIRVLNQELFVLNNSPVLYTNTASTFIGPSSVLENRGDQISYKDAYIAASQSSSYSVFYNENTNENTKNALLNILAYFSGKPLFYFTENNNFNSKLSELYEQFELLDMLRLRKKNFFDSRNHEPFYLELPVFKHSNVYLEESQHEMIFELYNASLKQFESLPRCVFLYRVFEYGAAMHYKPIFNPSNYRPEDALNYYVNEIMNHRFIPLYFADYGTYINEENTAMIRKRKAKYINFTTKLKEEVKKIEKEWSSHYYLKNKSIGSIIYTTGRNAAAHGGSGRNNARYDYSTNYKHINNVNIFLELIARYIIEKLNPQLNNIIERRTKYYDRYNKFFEQDKNKFM
;
A
#
# COMPACT_ATOMS: atom_id res chain seq x y z
N MET A 1 -5.31 33.17 15.26
CA MET A 1 -4.97 33.47 13.86
C MET A 1 -6.24 33.93 13.18
N ASP A 2 -6.29 35.23 13.00
CA ASP A 2 -7.26 35.93 12.17
C ASP A 2 -6.77 35.80 10.73
N ILE A 3 -7.30 34.81 10.01
CA ILE A 3 -6.87 34.56 8.64
C ILE A 3 -7.43 35.60 7.68
N HIS A 4 -8.62 36.12 7.98
CA HIS A 4 -9.30 37.08 7.14
C HIS A 4 -8.48 38.36 6.95
N ASN A 5 -7.99 38.93 8.06
CA ASN A 5 -7.15 40.13 7.99
C ASN A 5 -5.81 39.88 7.29
N LYS A 6 -5.14 38.75 7.57
CA LYS A 6 -3.91 38.36 6.87
C LYS A 6 -4.11 38.19 5.36
N LEU A 7 -5.20 37.55 4.94
CA LEU A 7 -5.53 37.38 3.52
C LEU A 7 -5.80 38.73 2.86
N LYS A 8 -6.51 39.63 3.53
CA LYS A 8 -6.77 40.99 3.00
C LYS A 8 -5.48 41.79 2.82
N GLU A 9 -4.56 41.73 3.78
CA GLU A 9 -3.24 42.34 3.67
C GLU A 9 -2.44 41.75 2.50
N LEU A 10 -2.46 40.42 2.34
CA LEU A 10 -1.81 39.74 1.24
C LEU A 10 -2.39 40.14 -0.12
N GLU A 11 -3.71 40.09 -0.28
CA GLU A 11 -4.40 40.51 -1.51
C GLU A 11 -4.05 41.95 -1.90
N ASN A 12 -3.95 42.87 -0.92
CA ASN A 12 -3.62 44.27 -1.16
C ASN A 12 -2.13 44.50 -1.49
N SER A 13 -1.24 43.57 -1.14
CA SER A 13 0.21 43.69 -1.38
C SER A 13 0.66 43.11 -2.72
N ILE A 14 -0.20 42.33 -3.39
CA ILE A 14 0.11 41.73 -4.68
C ILE A 14 -0.18 42.74 -5.79
N ASP A 15 0.84 43.00 -6.62
CA ASP A 15 0.67 43.73 -7.87
C ASP A 15 0.01 42.80 -8.91
N GLU A 16 -1.20 43.15 -9.33
CA GLU A 16 -1.97 42.39 -10.30
C GLU A 16 -1.53 42.65 -11.76
N HIS A 17 -0.69 43.65 -11.98
CA HIS A 17 -0.20 44.08 -13.30
C HIS A 17 1.24 43.66 -13.59
N THR A 18 1.93 43.08 -12.60
CA THR A 18 3.33 42.68 -12.76
C THR A 18 3.55 41.28 -12.20
N ILE A 19 4.01 40.37 -13.06
CA ILE A 19 4.58 39.08 -12.63
C ILE A 19 6.09 39.20 -12.69
N ASP A 20 6.71 39.43 -11.55
CA ASP A 20 8.16 39.51 -11.47
C ASP A 20 8.79 38.13 -11.23
N ILE A 21 9.38 37.58 -12.30
CA ILE A 21 10.23 36.39 -12.23
C ILE A 21 11.70 36.73 -12.46
N SER A 22 12.06 38.02 -12.44
CA SER A 22 13.43 38.43 -12.49
C SER A 22 14.14 38.00 -11.21
N ASP A 23 15.19 37.20 -11.37
CA ASP A 23 16.04 36.78 -10.29
C ASP A 23 17.50 36.87 -10.72
N SER A 24 18.38 36.93 -9.73
CA SER A 24 19.81 37.15 -9.90
C SER A 24 20.51 36.03 -10.67
N THR A 25 19.95 34.81 -10.68
CA THR A 25 20.53 33.65 -11.37
C THR A 25 19.57 33.02 -12.39
N LEU A 26 20.13 32.38 -13.43
CA LEU A 26 19.36 31.64 -14.44
C LEU A 26 18.58 30.47 -13.80
N LEU A 27 19.14 29.84 -12.77
CA LEU A 27 18.52 28.74 -12.05
C LEU A 27 17.27 29.21 -11.28
N ASP A 28 17.39 30.32 -10.55
CA ASP A 28 16.28 30.86 -9.77
C ASP A 28 15.16 31.41 -10.67
N PHE A 29 15.53 32.05 -11.78
CA PHE A 29 14.58 32.40 -12.85
C PHE A 29 13.82 31.16 -13.34
N HIS A 30 14.54 30.08 -13.63
CA HIS A 30 13.94 28.84 -14.10
C HIS A 30 12.99 28.22 -13.07
N ILE A 31 13.38 28.21 -11.80
CA ILE A 31 12.54 27.73 -10.69
C ILE A 31 11.29 28.60 -10.57
N LYS A 32 11.40 29.92 -10.54
CA LYS A 32 10.25 30.85 -10.48
C LYS A 32 9.31 30.70 -11.68
N LEU A 33 9.86 30.51 -12.87
CA LEU A 33 9.09 30.22 -14.08
C LEU A 33 8.32 28.89 -13.94
N GLN A 34 8.97 27.83 -13.45
CA GLN A 34 8.34 26.51 -13.31
C GLN A 34 7.43 26.35 -12.08
N TYR A 35 7.59 27.15 -11.04
CA TYR A 35 6.92 27.00 -9.75
C TYR A 35 6.38 28.33 -9.24
N TYR A 36 5.88 29.17 -10.16
CA TYR A 36 5.28 30.44 -9.79
C TYR A 36 4.16 30.26 -8.75
N GLU A 37 4.39 30.86 -7.59
CA GLU A 37 3.50 30.92 -6.43
C GLU A 37 3.64 32.30 -5.77
N PHE A 38 2.58 32.78 -5.12
CA PHE A 38 2.65 34.01 -4.36
C PHE A 38 3.37 33.77 -3.02
N LYS A 39 4.52 34.42 -2.82
CA LYS A 39 5.38 34.23 -1.63
C LYS A 39 4.60 34.25 -0.30
N GLY A 40 3.71 35.23 -0.12
CA GLY A 40 2.95 35.37 1.13
C GLY A 40 1.86 34.32 1.35
N TYR A 41 1.31 33.73 0.28
CA TYR A 41 0.37 32.61 0.40
C TYR A 41 1.06 31.33 0.87
N TRP A 42 2.26 31.05 0.35
CA TRP A 42 3.05 29.89 0.79
C TRP A 42 3.36 29.93 2.30
N GLU A 43 3.78 31.10 2.80
CA GLU A 43 4.06 31.30 4.24
C GLU A 43 2.80 31.09 5.09
N LEU A 44 1.67 31.66 4.66
CA LEU A 44 0.40 31.51 5.37
C LEU A 44 -0.13 30.06 5.35
N LEU A 45 0.05 29.34 4.24
CA LEU A 45 -0.29 27.91 4.14
C LEU A 45 0.58 27.07 5.08
N ARG A 46 1.86 27.40 5.20
CA ARG A 46 2.78 26.75 6.15
C ARG A 46 2.31 26.98 7.59
N ASP A 47 1.97 28.21 7.95
CA ASP A 47 1.44 28.55 9.28
C ASP A 47 0.13 27.81 9.60
N LEU A 48 -0.78 27.72 8.62
CA LEU A 48 -2.00 26.92 8.73
C LEU A 48 -1.70 25.44 8.99
N ASN A 49 -0.73 24.88 8.27
CA ASN A 49 -0.33 23.48 8.42
C ASN A 49 0.30 23.21 9.79
N LEU A 50 1.21 24.08 10.25
CA LEU A 50 1.81 24.00 11.58
C LEU A 50 0.74 24.07 12.67
N LYS A 51 -0.22 24.99 12.53
CA LYS A 51 -1.33 25.09 13.46
C LYS A 51 -2.19 23.82 13.47
N ARG A 52 -2.52 23.29 12.30
CA ARG A 52 -3.26 22.02 12.18
C ARG A 52 -2.54 20.86 12.84
N GLN A 53 -1.22 20.77 12.70
CA GLN A 53 -0.40 19.74 13.35
C GLN A 53 -0.38 19.88 14.88
N SER A 54 -0.48 21.10 15.41
CA SER A 54 -0.56 21.34 16.86
C SER A 54 -1.92 21.03 17.50
N CYS A 55 -2.99 20.94 16.70
CA CYS A 55 -4.34 20.62 17.19
C CYS A 55 -4.44 19.17 17.63
N LYS A 56 -5.01 18.93 18.81
CA LYS A 56 -5.14 17.61 19.42
C LYS A 56 -6.48 16.94 19.09
N THR A 57 -7.51 17.73 18.76
CA THR A 57 -8.87 17.24 18.52
C THR A 57 -9.36 17.56 17.11
N TYR A 58 -10.24 16.72 16.57
CA TYR A 58 -11.07 16.91 15.40
C TYR A 58 -11.78 18.26 15.48
N ARG A 59 -12.41 18.60 16.61
CA ARG A 59 -13.13 19.87 16.76
C ARG A 59 -12.21 21.09 16.58
N GLU A 60 -10.99 21.03 17.09
CA GLU A 60 -9.99 22.09 16.86
C GLU A 60 -9.55 22.18 15.40
N LYS A 61 -9.40 21.04 14.72
CA LYS A 61 -9.00 20.98 13.30
C LYS A 61 -10.13 21.35 12.35
N GLU A 62 -11.37 21.02 12.69
CA GLU A 62 -12.58 21.37 11.95
C GLU A 62 -12.70 22.89 11.83
N LEU A 63 -12.38 23.63 12.90
CA LEU A 63 -12.31 25.10 12.88
C LEU A 63 -11.22 25.66 11.93
N LEU A 64 -10.29 24.83 11.46
CA LEU A 64 -9.29 25.22 10.45
C LEU A 64 -9.78 24.93 9.03
N VAL A 65 -10.74 24.04 8.82
CA VAL A 65 -11.25 23.68 7.49
C VAL A 65 -11.77 24.93 6.77
N ASP A 66 -12.58 25.74 7.45
CA ASP A 66 -13.08 26.99 6.85
C ASP A 66 -11.97 28.00 6.59
N LYS A 67 -10.91 28.00 7.41
CA LYS A 67 -9.72 28.84 7.16
C LYS A 67 -8.95 28.39 5.92
N TYR A 68 -8.80 27.09 5.70
CA TYR A 68 -8.24 26.58 4.44
C TYR A 68 -9.11 26.95 3.24
N LYS A 69 -10.45 26.90 3.38
CA LYS A 69 -11.36 27.34 2.31
C LYS A 69 -11.17 28.81 1.99
N GLU A 70 -11.16 29.68 3.01
CA GLU A 70 -10.90 31.12 2.85
C GLU A 70 -9.54 31.36 2.16
N PHE A 71 -8.50 30.65 2.61
CA PHE A 71 -7.17 30.72 2.02
C PHE A 71 -7.17 30.37 0.53
N TYR A 72 -7.67 29.19 0.14
CA TYR A 72 -7.64 28.76 -1.26
C TYR A 72 -8.59 29.57 -2.14
N LEU A 73 -9.71 30.07 -1.60
CA LEU A 73 -10.59 31.00 -2.32
C LEU A 73 -9.88 32.31 -2.63
N SER A 74 -9.16 32.86 -1.65
CA SER A 74 -8.38 34.09 -1.78
C SER A 74 -7.22 33.92 -2.77
N GLU A 75 -6.43 32.85 -2.66
CA GLU A 75 -5.32 32.59 -3.59
C GLU A 75 -5.82 32.42 -5.03
N ARG A 76 -6.91 31.65 -5.19
CA ARG A 76 -7.56 31.43 -6.49
C ARG A 76 -8.07 32.74 -7.08
N LYS A 77 -8.64 33.63 -6.27
CA LYS A 77 -9.08 34.96 -6.68
C LYS A 77 -7.91 35.76 -7.22
N MET A 78 -6.75 35.75 -6.56
CA MET A 78 -5.57 36.47 -7.03
C MET A 78 -5.02 35.91 -8.34
N TYR A 79 -4.93 34.58 -8.48
CA TYR A 79 -4.55 33.98 -9.77
C TYR A 79 -5.51 34.34 -10.90
N TRP A 80 -6.82 34.38 -10.63
CA TRP A 80 -7.82 34.81 -11.63
C TRP A 80 -7.65 36.27 -12.06
N ARG A 81 -7.36 37.17 -11.11
CA ARG A 81 -7.16 38.60 -11.42
C ARG A 81 -5.94 38.81 -12.32
N ILE A 82 -4.81 38.19 -12.00
CA ILE A 82 -3.60 38.25 -12.85
C ILE A 82 -3.84 37.59 -14.20
N LEU A 83 -4.51 36.42 -14.23
CA LEU A 83 -4.83 35.75 -15.49
C LEU A 83 -5.71 36.62 -16.40
N ARG A 84 -6.69 37.34 -15.81
CA ARG A 84 -7.50 38.31 -16.53
C ARG A 84 -6.65 39.45 -17.07
N ASN A 85 -5.80 40.07 -16.25
CA ASN A 85 -4.94 41.17 -16.69
C ASN A 85 -3.95 40.74 -17.79
N LEU A 86 -3.43 39.50 -17.74
CA LEU A 86 -2.62 38.94 -18.83
C LEU A 86 -3.43 38.68 -20.12
N ASN A 87 -4.71 38.32 -20.00
CA ASN A 87 -5.58 38.16 -21.17
C ASN A 87 -5.95 39.50 -21.79
N ASP A 88 -6.14 40.51 -20.97
CA ASP A 88 -6.47 41.88 -21.38
C ASP A 88 -5.21 42.68 -21.84
N GLY A 89 -4.01 42.09 -21.71
CA GLY A 89 -2.74 42.73 -22.08
C GLY A 89 -2.28 43.84 -21.13
N THR A 90 -2.91 43.95 -19.95
CA THR A 90 -2.64 44.98 -18.94
C THR A 90 -1.63 44.53 -17.89
N ALA A 91 -1.24 43.25 -17.87
CA ALA A 91 -0.16 42.73 -17.05
C ALA A 91 1.08 42.35 -17.87
N LYS A 92 2.27 42.49 -17.26
CA LYS A 92 3.57 42.14 -17.87
C LYS A 92 4.31 41.11 -17.03
N VAL A 93 5.12 40.29 -17.71
CA VAL A 93 6.03 39.33 -17.07
C VAL A 93 7.45 39.91 -17.13
N LEU A 94 8.03 40.24 -15.98
CA LEU A 94 9.40 40.74 -15.91
C LEU A 94 10.37 39.56 -15.81
N TYR A 95 11.43 39.60 -16.61
CA TYR A 95 12.49 38.60 -16.64
C TYR A 95 13.86 39.27 -16.56
N PRO A 96 14.94 38.55 -16.18
CA PRO A 96 16.25 39.15 -15.95
C PRO A 96 16.79 39.87 -17.19
N ASP A 97 17.26 41.11 -17.01
CA ASP A 97 17.85 41.91 -18.10
C ASP A 97 19.02 41.22 -18.81
N VAL A 98 19.78 40.40 -18.07
CA VAL A 98 20.90 39.61 -18.60
C VAL A 98 20.50 38.59 -19.68
N LEU A 99 19.20 38.30 -19.82
CA LEU A 99 18.64 37.40 -20.82
C LEU A 99 18.10 38.11 -22.06
N LYS A 100 18.02 39.45 -22.06
CA LYS A 100 17.66 40.22 -23.26
C LYS A 100 18.72 40.02 -24.35
N GLY A 101 18.29 39.60 -25.54
CA GLY A 101 19.17 39.21 -26.66
C GLY A 101 19.84 37.85 -26.49
N LYS A 102 19.48 37.05 -25.48
CA LYS A 102 19.99 35.69 -25.20
C LYS A 102 18.85 34.70 -24.96
N GLU A 103 17.73 34.89 -25.65
CA GLU A 103 16.46 34.18 -25.43
C GLU A 103 16.56 32.66 -25.65
N GLU A 104 17.49 32.19 -26.50
CA GLU A 104 17.78 30.75 -26.69
C GLU A 104 18.12 30.04 -25.37
N ARG A 105 18.69 30.75 -24.38
CA ARG A 105 18.95 30.19 -23.05
C ARG A 105 17.66 29.88 -22.30
N ILE A 106 16.60 30.67 -22.49
CA ILE A 106 15.28 30.42 -21.90
C ILE A 106 14.67 29.18 -22.57
N TYR A 107 14.79 29.04 -23.89
CA TYR A 107 14.26 27.87 -24.59
C TYR A 107 14.93 26.56 -24.15
N SER A 108 16.24 26.60 -23.90
CA SER A 108 17.02 25.41 -23.53
C SER A 108 16.62 24.77 -22.20
N VAL A 109 15.99 25.53 -21.29
CA VAL A 109 15.58 25.04 -19.97
C VAL A 109 14.14 24.55 -19.92
N LEU A 110 13.35 24.74 -20.99
CA LEU A 110 11.95 24.31 -21.03
C LEU A 110 11.84 22.81 -21.38
N ARG A 111 10.80 22.16 -20.83
CA ARG A 111 10.51 20.77 -21.21
C ARG A 111 10.09 20.70 -22.68
N PRO A 112 10.27 19.54 -23.36
CA PRO A 112 9.83 19.36 -24.75
C PRO A 112 8.34 19.67 -24.97
N SER A 113 7.49 19.42 -23.97
CA SER A 113 6.04 19.71 -24.01
C SER A 113 5.69 21.17 -23.72
N GLU A 114 6.66 22.01 -23.37
CA GLU A 114 6.50 23.39 -22.89
C GLU A 114 7.32 24.39 -23.72
N GLN A 115 7.74 24.00 -24.93
CA GLN A 115 8.57 24.85 -25.79
C GLN A 115 7.85 26.11 -26.25
N PHE A 116 8.59 27.21 -26.32
CA PHE A 116 8.09 28.50 -26.79
C PHE A 116 7.98 28.51 -28.31
N ASP A 117 7.03 29.29 -28.81
CA ASP A 117 6.82 29.49 -30.24
C ASP A 117 7.83 30.53 -30.74
N LYS A 118 8.83 30.07 -31.51
CA LYS A 118 9.88 30.95 -32.06
C LYS A 118 9.34 32.03 -33.02
N SER A 119 8.09 31.94 -33.46
CA SER A 119 7.44 32.99 -34.27
C SER A 119 6.91 34.16 -33.43
N LYS A 120 6.81 34.00 -32.11
CA LYS A 120 6.31 35.02 -31.18
C LYS A 120 7.44 35.73 -30.45
N SER A 121 7.17 36.96 -29.99
CA SER A 121 8.11 37.67 -29.13
C SER A 121 8.33 36.93 -27.81
N ILE A 122 9.44 37.22 -27.13
CA ILE A 122 9.71 36.62 -25.81
C ILE A 122 8.64 37.01 -24.79
N ASP A 123 8.18 38.26 -24.83
CA ASP A 123 7.12 38.77 -23.95
C ASP A 123 5.80 38.01 -24.16
N GLU A 124 5.43 37.78 -25.43
CA GLU A 124 4.24 36.98 -25.76
C GLU A 124 4.36 35.54 -25.31
N ASN A 125 5.53 34.93 -25.51
CA ASN A 125 5.77 33.55 -25.08
C ASN A 125 5.72 33.41 -23.55
N LEU A 126 6.37 34.32 -22.82
CA LEU A 126 6.32 34.35 -21.36
C LEU A 126 4.90 34.57 -20.86
N ALA A 127 4.15 35.51 -21.44
CA ALA A 127 2.75 35.73 -21.10
C ALA A 127 1.90 34.47 -21.33
N ASN A 128 2.03 33.82 -22.49
CA ASN A 128 1.29 32.58 -22.79
C ASN A 128 1.66 31.44 -21.85
N TYR A 129 2.94 31.27 -21.54
CA TYR A 129 3.41 30.29 -20.60
C TYR A 129 2.85 30.55 -19.19
N MET A 130 2.91 31.81 -18.72
CA MET A 130 2.35 32.20 -17.43
C MET A 130 0.84 32.01 -17.35
N LYS A 131 0.09 32.27 -18.43
CA LYS A 131 -1.35 31.93 -18.49
C LYS A 131 -1.58 30.44 -18.25
N GLY A 132 -0.82 29.57 -18.93
CA GLY A 132 -0.89 28.13 -18.73
C GLY A 132 -0.59 27.71 -17.29
N ARG A 133 0.42 28.34 -16.67
CA ARG A 133 0.77 28.12 -15.26
C ARG A 133 -0.35 28.54 -14.30
N LEU A 134 -0.90 29.73 -14.47
CA LEU A 134 -2.00 30.23 -13.64
C LEU A 134 -3.24 29.34 -13.75
N ILE A 135 -3.61 28.90 -14.96
CA ILE A 135 -4.72 27.96 -15.17
C ILE A 135 -4.47 26.64 -14.44
N LYS A 136 -3.24 26.12 -14.50
CA LYS A 136 -2.86 24.90 -13.77
C LYS A 136 -2.99 25.09 -12.26
N ASN A 137 -2.47 26.18 -11.71
CA ASN A 137 -2.57 26.49 -10.28
C ASN A 137 -4.04 26.64 -9.84
N ILE A 138 -4.88 27.33 -10.62
CA ILE A 138 -6.32 27.44 -10.38
C ILE A 138 -6.99 26.06 -10.35
N ARG A 139 -6.62 25.13 -11.25
CA ARG A 139 -7.15 23.75 -11.24
C ARG A 139 -6.76 23.00 -9.96
N VAL A 140 -5.51 23.13 -9.51
CA VAL A 140 -5.05 22.52 -8.24
C VAL A 140 -5.86 23.08 -7.06
N LEU A 141 -6.01 24.40 -6.98
CA LEU A 141 -6.82 25.03 -5.93
C LEU A 141 -8.29 24.61 -5.97
N ASN A 142 -8.86 24.43 -7.16
CA ASN A 142 -10.23 23.92 -7.29
C ASN A 142 -10.35 22.48 -6.78
N GLN A 143 -9.34 21.64 -6.99
CA GLN A 143 -9.30 20.29 -6.44
C GLN A 143 -9.22 20.33 -4.90
N GLU A 144 -8.38 21.18 -4.32
CA GLU A 144 -8.30 21.35 -2.88
C GLU A 144 -9.61 21.87 -2.28
N LEU A 145 -10.26 22.84 -2.91
CA LEU A 145 -11.57 23.33 -2.51
C LEU A 145 -12.64 22.25 -2.62
N PHE A 146 -12.60 21.43 -3.67
CA PHE A 146 -13.49 20.28 -3.81
C PHE A 146 -13.29 19.28 -2.66
N VAL A 147 -12.04 18.98 -2.31
CA VAL A 147 -11.69 18.13 -1.18
C VAL A 147 -12.23 18.70 0.14
N LEU A 148 -11.99 19.98 0.42
CA LEU A 148 -12.48 20.62 1.66
C LEU A 148 -14.00 20.61 1.80
N ASN A 149 -14.73 20.63 0.67
CA ASN A 149 -16.19 20.63 0.66
C ASN A 149 -16.79 19.23 0.73
N ASN A 150 -16.16 18.22 0.11
CA ASN A 150 -16.73 16.88 -0.03
C ASN A 150 -16.04 15.83 0.85
N SER A 151 -14.82 16.10 1.32
CA SER A 151 -14.00 15.20 2.12
C SER A 151 -13.14 15.97 3.13
N PRO A 152 -13.75 16.79 4.02
CA PRO A 152 -13.02 17.58 5.02
C PRO A 152 -12.20 16.72 5.98
N VAL A 153 -12.51 15.43 6.07
CA VAL A 153 -11.75 14.42 6.82
C VAL A 153 -10.26 14.37 6.45
N LEU A 154 -9.87 14.74 5.21
CA LEU A 154 -8.47 14.83 4.81
C LEU A 154 -7.71 15.97 5.52
N TYR A 155 -8.45 16.94 6.06
CA TYR A 155 -7.93 18.08 6.81
C TYR A 155 -8.08 17.92 8.33
N THR A 156 -8.98 17.08 8.80
CA THR A 156 -9.22 16.88 10.24
C THR A 156 -8.57 15.63 10.79
N ASN A 157 -8.31 14.61 9.97
CA ASN A 157 -7.70 13.38 10.45
C ASN A 157 -6.20 13.58 10.78
N THR A 158 -5.74 12.85 11.78
CA THR A 158 -4.33 12.66 12.15
C THR A 158 -3.81 11.42 11.43
N ALA A 159 -2.54 11.45 11.03
CA ALA A 159 -1.86 10.30 10.43
C ALA A 159 -1.09 9.50 11.50
N SER A 160 -1.16 8.18 11.45
CA SER A 160 -0.21 7.28 12.10
C SER A 160 0.45 6.39 11.06
N THR A 161 1.76 6.27 11.18
CA THR A 161 2.58 5.43 10.32
C THR A 161 2.57 3.99 10.81
N PHE A 162 2.80 3.06 9.89
CA PHE A 162 2.88 1.64 10.17
C PHE A 162 4.08 1.02 9.45
N ILE A 163 4.61 -0.06 10.02
CA ILE A 163 5.59 -0.94 9.38
C ILE A 163 4.80 -1.88 8.46
N GLY A 164 5.20 -1.90 7.21
CA GLY A 164 4.58 -2.67 6.14
C GLY A 164 5.32 -2.48 4.83
N PRO A 165 4.84 -3.11 3.75
CA PRO A 165 5.44 -2.92 2.44
C PRO A 165 5.37 -1.45 1.99
N SER A 166 6.35 -1.03 1.19
CA SER A 166 6.51 0.35 0.73
C SER A 166 5.25 0.97 0.12
N SER A 167 4.42 0.19 -0.60
CA SER A 167 3.04 0.58 -0.90
C SER A 167 2.15 -0.50 -1.49
N VAL A 168 0.94 -0.67 -0.95
CA VAL A 168 -0.18 -1.41 -1.56
C VAL A 168 -0.99 -0.58 -2.56
N LEU A 169 -0.66 0.70 -2.71
CA LEU A 169 -1.33 1.68 -3.56
C LEU A 169 -0.45 1.97 -4.78
N GLU A 170 -1.03 2.09 -5.96
CA GLU A 170 -0.24 2.30 -7.18
C GLU A 170 0.21 3.75 -7.31
N ASN A 171 -0.66 4.68 -6.92
CA ASN A 171 -0.46 6.11 -7.07
C ASN A 171 -0.61 6.82 -5.73
N ARG A 172 0.07 7.97 -5.58
CA ARG A 172 -0.06 8.82 -4.38
C ARG A 172 -1.48 9.34 -4.12
N GLY A 173 -2.31 9.41 -5.16
CA GLY A 173 -3.72 9.83 -5.04
C GLY A 173 -4.68 8.69 -4.71
N ASP A 174 -4.20 7.45 -4.61
CA ASP A 174 -5.06 6.33 -4.25
C ASP A 174 -5.34 6.31 -2.73
N GLN A 175 -6.49 5.76 -2.35
CA GLN A 175 -6.99 5.70 -0.98
C GLN A 175 -7.78 4.41 -0.74
N ILE A 176 -7.60 3.80 0.44
CA ILE A 176 -8.45 2.70 0.93
C ILE A 176 -9.12 3.13 2.22
N SER A 177 -10.44 3.20 2.22
CA SER A 177 -11.26 3.59 3.36
C SER A 177 -11.96 2.40 4.01
N TYR A 178 -12.04 2.41 5.33
CA TYR A 178 -12.84 1.48 6.14
C TYR A 178 -13.45 2.23 7.32
N LYS A 179 -14.78 2.26 7.41
CA LYS A 179 -15.52 3.11 8.35
C LYS A 179 -15.03 4.56 8.26
N ASP A 180 -14.58 5.14 9.36
CA ASP A 180 -14.11 6.52 9.47
C ASP A 180 -12.56 6.67 9.37
N ALA A 181 -11.85 5.58 9.06
CA ALA A 181 -10.40 5.57 8.84
C ALA A 181 -10.05 5.30 7.36
N TYR A 182 -8.87 5.75 6.93
CA TYR A 182 -8.38 5.44 5.59
C TYR A 182 -6.85 5.35 5.52
N ILE A 183 -6.34 4.63 4.52
CA ILE A 183 -4.91 4.61 4.16
C ILE A 183 -4.73 5.44 2.90
N ALA A 184 -3.79 6.38 2.93
CA ALA A 184 -3.39 7.19 1.79
C ALA A 184 -1.91 7.54 1.88
N ALA A 185 -1.36 8.13 0.82
CA ALA A 185 0.02 8.60 0.84
C ALA A 185 0.18 9.74 1.86
N SER A 186 1.25 9.67 2.65
CA SER A 186 1.67 10.74 3.54
C SER A 186 2.70 11.64 2.83
N GLN A 187 3.11 12.73 3.50
CA GLN A 187 4.08 13.66 2.92
C GLN A 187 5.46 13.03 2.62
N SER A 188 5.81 11.89 3.23
CA SER A 188 7.16 11.31 3.22
C SER A 188 7.39 10.14 2.25
N SER A 189 6.74 10.10 1.08
CA SER A 189 6.78 8.96 0.15
C SER A 189 6.37 7.62 0.77
N SER A 190 5.74 7.67 1.95
CA SER A 190 5.22 6.54 2.69
C SER A 190 3.69 6.60 2.73
N TYR A 191 3.07 5.57 3.28
CA TYR A 191 1.63 5.49 3.47
C TYR A 191 1.32 5.48 4.97
N SER A 192 0.22 6.14 5.33
CA SER A 192 -0.20 6.26 6.73
C SER A 192 -1.68 5.95 6.85
N VAL A 193 -2.09 5.52 8.04
CA VAL A 193 -3.49 5.42 8.43
C VAL A 193 -3.92 6.78 8.95
N PHE A 194 -4.95 7.35 8.36
CA PHE A 194 -5.56 8.60 8.75
C PHE A 194 -6.86 8.32 9.51
N TYR A 195 -6.99 8.91 10.69
CA TYR A 195 -8.11 8.72 11.61
C TYR A 195 -8.32 9.98 12.46
N ASN A 196 -9.42 10.05 13.21
CA ASN A 196 -9.64 11.11 14.21
C ASN A 196 -9.88 10.50 15.60
N GLU A 197 -10.09 11.32 16.62
CA GLU A 197 -10.30 10.84 18.00
C GLU A 197 -11.62 10.06 18.19
N ASN A 198 -12.58 10.19 17.27
CA ASN A 198 -13.79 9.39 17.29
C ASN A 198 -13.57 8.00 16.66
N THR A 199 -12.46 7.81 15.96
CA THR A 199 -12.09 6.52 15.37
C THR A 199 -11.67 5.55 16.46
N ASN A 200 -12.43 4.46 16.58
CA ASN A 200 -12.10 3.38 17.50
C ASN A 200 -10.78 2.69 17.10
N GLU A 201 -9.97 2.30 18.09
CA GLU A 201 -8.77 1.48 17.91
C GLU A 201 -9.04 0.21 17.09
N ASN A 202 -10.21 -0.42 17.31
CA ASN A 202 -10.63 -1.60 16.55
C ASN A 202 -10.77 -1.30 15.05
N THR A 203 -11.29 -0.12 14.67
CA THR A 203 -11.40 0.29 13.26
C THR A 203 -10.03 0.42 12.61
N LYS A 204 -9.10 1.07 13.31
CA LYS A 204 -7.71 1.25 12.85
C LYS A 204 -7.03 -0.11 12.62
N ASN A 205 -7.13 -0.99 13.61
CA ASN A 205 -6.57 -2.34 13.54
C ASN A 205 -7.23 -3.17 12.44
N ALA A 206 -8.56 -3.12 12.30
CA ALA A 206 -9.29 -3.84 11.27
C ALA A 206 -8.84 -3.42 9.85
N LEU A 207 -8.65 -2.13 9.61
CA LEU A 207 -8.17 -1.63 8.32
C LEU A 207 -6.78 -2.20 7.97
N LEU A 208 -5.82 -2.18 8.90
CA LEU A 208 -4.53 -2.83 8.68
C LEU A 208 -4.67 -4.36 8.54
N ASN A 209 -5.51 -5.02 9.33
CA ASN A 209 -5.69 -6.46 9.27
C ASN A 209 -6.27 -6.91 7.91
N ILE A 210 -7.24 -6.17 7.36
CA ILE A 210 -7.79 -6.41 6.03
C ILE A 210 -6.70 -6.21 4.97
N LEU A 211 -5.85 -5.19 5.12
CA LEU A 211 -4.76 -4.95 4.19
C LEU A 211 -3.66 -6.04 4.26
N ALA A 212 -3.39 -6.56 5.46
CA ALA A 212 -2.48 -7.69 5.65
C ALA A 212 -2.99 -8.94 4.91
N TYR A 213 -4.31 -9.17 4.90
CA TYR A 213 -4.93 -10.24 4.12
C TYR A 213 -4.69 -10.12 2.61
N PHE A 214 -4.93 -8.93 2.04
CA PHE A 214 -4.72 -8.69 0.61
C PHE A 214 -3.25 -8.76 0.20
N SER A 215 -2.34 -8.25 1.05
CA SER A 215 -0.90 -8.24 0.76
C SER A 215 -0.19 -9.54 1.07
N GLY A 216 -0.76 -10.39 1.94
CA GLY A 216 -0.06 -11.55 2.48
C GLY A 216 1.18 -11.18 3.29
N LYS A 217 1.28 -9.92 3.77
CA LYS A 217 2.39 -9.41 4.56
C LYS A 217 1.89 -8.91 5.92
N PRO A 218 2.68 -9.10 7.00
CA PRO A 218 2.31 -8.61 8.31
C PRO A 218 2.39 -7.09 8.38
N LEU A 219 1.48 -6.47 9.14
CA LEU A 219 1.42 -5.02 9.35
C LEU A 219 1.44 -4.69 10.84
N PHE A 220 2.17 -3.63 11.21
CA PHE A 220 2.35 -3.18 12.59
C PHE A 220 2.26 -1.66 12.68
N TYR A 221 1.52 -1.12 13.66
CA TYR A 221 1.65 0.30 13.96
C TYR A 221 3.04 0.61 14.52
N PHE A 222 3.54 1.81 14.23
CA PHE A 222 4.76 2.31 14.86
C PHE A 222 4.55 2.42 16.36
N THR A 223 5.53 1.96 17.12
CA THR A 223 5.65 2.28 18.54
C THR A 223 6.38 3.60 18.70
N GLU A 224 6.36 4.18 19.90
CA GLU A 224 7.18 5.36 20.23
C GLU A 224 8.70 5.09 20.16
N ASN A 225 9.10 3.82 20.16
CA ASN A 225 10.50 3.41 20.11
C ASN A 225 10.96 3.18 18.66
N ASN A 226 11.64 4.17 18.09
CA ASN A 226 12.17 4.12 16.72
C ASN A 226 13.14 2.94 16.49
N ASN A 227 13.97 2.58 17.49
CA ASN A 227 14.91 1.47 17.37
C ASN A 227 14.16 0.13 17.31
N PHE A 228 13.11 -0.02 18.13
CA PHE A 228 12.22 -1.18 18.04
C PHE A 228 11.56 -1.25 16.66
N ASN A 229 11.04 -0.14 16.14
CA ASN A 229 10.41 -0.11 14.82
C ASN A 229 11.39 -0.49 13.69
N SER A 230 12.65 0.00 13.73
CA SER A 230 13.68 -0.35 12.75
C SER A 230 13.99 -1.85 12.78
N LYS A 231 14.27 -2.39 13.97
CA LYS A 231 14.55 -3.83 14.15
C LYS A 231 13.38 -4.70 13.71
N LEU A 232 12.16 -4.26 13.99
CA LEU A 232 10.95 -4.96 13.57
C LEU A 232 10.79 -4.93 12.04
N SER A 233 11.07 -3.79 11.40
CA SER A 233 11.07 -3.68 9.93
C SER A 233 12.11 -4.61 9.30
N GLU A 234 13.36 -4.54 9.76
CA GLU A 234 14.47 -5.39 9.28
C GLU A 234 14.14 -6.88 9.40
N LEU A 235 13.54 -7.28 10.52
CA LEU A 235 13.18 -8.67 10.77
C LEU A 235 12.09 -9.18 9.80
N TYR A 236 11.08 -8.36 9.51
CA TYR A 236 9.96 -8.77 8.65
C TYR A 236 10.18 -8.48 7.16
N GLU A 237 11.22 -7.74 6.79
CA GLU A 237 11.68 -7.66 5.39
C GLU A 237 12.25 -8.99 4.90
N GLN A 238 12.86 -9.78 5.80
CA GLN A 238 13.47 -11.06 5.47
C GLN A 238 12.45 -12.22 5.39
N PHE A 239 11.25 -12.01 5.94
CA PHE A 239 10.25 -13.06 6.08
C PHE A 239 9.13 -12.93 5.06
N GLU A 240 8.82 -14.03 4.37
CA GLU A 240 7.77 -14.03 3.34
C GLU A 240 6.85 -15.24 3.46
N LEU A 241 5.55 -15.02 3.21
CA LEU A 241 4.54 -16.07 3.09
C LEU A 241 4.96 -17.19 2.09
N LEU A 242 5.83 -16.85 1.13
CA LEU A 242 6.42 -17.75 0.15
C LEU A 242 7.33 -18.82 0.76
N ASP A 243 7.76 -18.67 2.01
CA ASP A 243 8.57 -19.68 2.71
C ASP A 243 7.85 -21.03 2.78
N MET A 244 6.51 -21.03 2.84
CA MET A 244 5.72 -22.27 2.77
C MET A 244 5.97 -23.06 1.47
N LEU A 245 6.21 -22.37 0.36
CA LEU A 245 6.57 -22.97 -0.92
C LEU A 245 8.06 -23.34 -0.98
N ARG A 246 8.94 -22.50 -0.42
CA ARG A 246 10.39 -22.76 -0.39
C ARG A 246 10.69 -24.05 0.37
N LEU A 247 10.07 -24.23 1.54
CA LEU A 247 10.19 -25.40 2.41
C LEU A 247 9.71 -26.72 1.76
N ARG A 248 8.97 -26.65 0.65
CA ARG A 248 8.50 -27.84 -0.10
C ARG A 248 9.48 -28.32 -1.16
N LYS A 249 10.55 -27.58 -1.44
CA LYS A 249 11.58 -28.02 -2.40
C LYS A 249 12.31 -29.24 -1.83
N LYS A 250 12.57 -30.23 -2.70
CA LYS A 250 13.17 -31.52 -2.30
C LYS A 250 14.50 -31.36 -1.56
N ASN A 251 15.33 -30.42 -1.99
CA ASN A 251 16.66 -30.16 -1.42
C ASN A 251 16.68 -28.82 -0.69
N PHE A 252 15.57 -28.37 -0.07
CA PHE A 252 15.53 -27.05 0.55
C PHE A 252 16.65 -26.86 1.58
N PHE A 253 16.85 -27.83 2.49
CA PHE A 253 17.88 -27.76 3.51
C PHE A 253 19.30 -28.00 2.98
N ASP A 254 19.43 -28.66 1.83
CA ASP A 254 20.73 -28.99 1.24
C ASP A 254 21.18 -27.99 0.16
N SER A 255 20.25 -27.19 -0.38
CA SER A 255 20.50 -26.28 -1.49
C SER A 255 21.09 -24.97 -1.00
N ARG A 256 22.26 -24.61 -1.55
CA ARG A 256 22.89 -23.30 -1.36
C ARG A 256 22.36 -22.22 -2.31
N ASN A 257 21.48 -22.58 -3.25
CA ASN A 257 20.95 -21.65 -4.24
C ASN A 257 19.76 -20.87 -3.66
N HIS A 258 19.91 -19.56 -3.56
CA HIS A 258 18.80 -18.67 -3.24
C HIS A 258 18.04 -18.30 -4.53
N GLU A 259 16.76 -18.64 -4.59
CA GLU A 259 15.87 -18.20 -5.67
C GLU A 259 15.10 -16.96 -5.22
N PRO A 260 15.37 -15.77 -5.79
CA PRO A 260 14.65 -14.56 -5.44
C PRO A 260 13.26 -14.61 -6.07
N PHE A 261 12.28 -15.06 -5.30
CA PHE A 261 10.87 -14.84 -5.60
C PHE A 261 10.32 -13.95 -4.51
N TYR A 262 9.58 -12.90 -4.89
CA TYR A 262 9.02 -11.94 -3.94
C TYR A 262 7.50 -11.88 -4.09
N LEU A 263 6.81 -11.64 -2.99
CA LEU A 263 5.36 -11.49 -2.98
C LEU A 263 4.96 -10.13 -3.57
N GLU A 264 4.13 -10.15 -4.60
CA GLU A 264 3.57 -8.92 -5.16
C GLU A 264 2.56 -8.29 -4.23
N LEU A 265 2.57 -6.96 -4.22
CA LEU A 265 1.53 -6.20 -3.56
C LEU A 265 0.27 -6.21 -4.44
N PRO A 266 -0.92 -6.29 -3.82
CA PRO A 266 -2.18 -6.32 -4.54
C PRO A 266 -2.37 -5.03 -5.34
N VAL A 267 -2.88 -5.15 -6.56
CA VAL A 267 -3.29 -4.00 -7.36
C VAL A 267 -4.80 -3.85 -7.21
N PHE A 268 -5.23 -2.77 -6.56
CA PHE A 268 -6.64 -2.42 -6.44
C PHE A 268 -7.16 -1.90 -7.79
N LYS A 269 -8.38 -2.27 -8.17
CA LYS A 269 -8.95 -1.87 -9.46
C LYS A 269 -9.35 -0.39 -9.56
N HIS A 270 -9.50 0.26 -8.42
CA HIS A 270 -9.93 1.65 -8.32
C HIS A 270 -8.93 2.40 -7.45
N SER A 271 -8.67 3.67 -7.79
CA SER A 271 -7.83 4.54 -6.98
C SER A 271 -8.44 4.78 -5.60
N ASN A 272 -9.76 4.94 -5.50
CA ASN A 272 -10.47 5.06 -4.23
C ASN A 272 -11.26 3.79 -3.97
N VAL A 273 -10.93 3.08 -2.90
CA VAL A 273 -11.56 1.83 -2.49
C VAL A 273 -12.27 2.05 -1.17
N TYR A 274 -13.58 1.80 -1.15
CA TYR A 274 -14.38 1.81 0.07
C TYR A 274 -14.67 0.37 0.47
N LEU A 275 -14.08 -0.08 1.58
CA LEU A 275 -14.32 -1.40 2.13
C LEU A 275 -15.59 -1.37 2.97
N GLU A 276 -16.59 -2.19 2.63
CA GLU A 276 -17.80 -2.31 3.43
C GLU A 276 -17.49 -2.94 4.79
N GLU A 277 -18.26 -2.55 5.81
CA GLU A 277 -18.07 -3.01 7.18
C GLU A 277 -18.18 -4.53 7.30
N SER A 278 -17.18 -5.14 7.94
CA SER A 278 -17.16 -6.57 8.21
C SER A 278 -17.78 -6.86 9.57
N GLN A 279 -18.70 -7.83 9.63
CA GLN A 279 -19.17 -8.41 10.90
C GLN A 279 -18.16 -9.40 11.52
N HIS A 280 -17.05 -9.66 10.82
CA HIS A 280 -16.08 -10.68 11.15
C HIS A 280 -14.65 -10.12 11.28
N GLU A 281 -14.46 -8.88 11.74
CA GLU A 281 -13.13 -8.22 11.85
C GLU A 281 -12.05 -9.10 12.53
N MET A 282 -12.45 -9.87 13.54
CA MET A 282 -11.58 -10.81 14.29
C MET A 282 -10.88 -11.83 13.37
N ILE A 283 -11.49 -12.25 12.27
CA ILE A 283 -10.87 -13.23 11.37
C ILE A 283 -9.63 -12.66 10.67
N PHE A 284 -9.65 -11.35 10.35
CA PHE A 284 -8.50 -10.67 9.76
C PHE A 284 -7.38 -10.49 10.78
N GLU A 285 -7.74 -10.22 12.04
CA GLU A 285 -6.77 -10.13 13.14
C GLU A 285 -6.02 -11.45 13.34
N LEU A 286 -6.75 -12.57 13.43
CA LEU A 286 -6.18 -13.91 13.54
C LEU A 286 -5.28 -14.25 12.34
N TYR A 287 -5.72 -13.88 11.13
CA TYR A 287 -4.92 -14.08 9.93
C TYR A 287 -3.64 -13.24 9.93
N ASN A 288 -3.71 -11.94 10.26
CA ASN A 288 -2.54 -11.09 10.38
C ASN A 288 -1.58 -11.61 11.46
N ALA A 289 -2.10 -12.09 12.60
CA ALA A 289 -1.29 -12.72 13.64
C ALA A 289 -0.53 -13.96 13.12
N SER A 290 -1.11 -14.73 12.19
CA SER A 290 -0.41 -15.83 11.52
C SER A 290 0.72 -15.36 10.60
N LEU A 291 0.54 -14.22 9.92
CA LEU A 291 1.58 -13.63 9.08
C LEU A 291 2.78 -13.15 9.90
N LYS A 292 2.56 -12.77 11.15
CA LYS A 292 3.58 -12.36 12.14
C LYS A 292 4.40 -13.54 12.70
N GLN A 293 4.20 -14.77 12.23
CA GLN A 293 4.93 -15.93 12.75
C GLN A 293 6.00 -16.42 11.77
N PHE A 294 7.27 -16.36 12.18
CA PHE A 294 8.42 -16.82 11.38
C PHE A 294 8.43 -18.34 11.22
N GLU A 295 8.14 -19.05 12.31
CA GLU A 295 8.24 -20.50 12.33
C GLU A 295 6.93 -21.18 11.92
N SER A 296 7.08 -22.37 11.32
CA SER A 296 5.94 -23.18 10.87
C SER A 296 4.99 -23.54 12.03
N LEU A 297 5.48 -23.81 13.23
CA LEU A 297 4.61 -24.21 14.36
C LEU A 297 3.76 -23.07 14.90
N PRO A 298 4.30 -21.90 15.31
CA PRO A 298 3.47 -20.77 15.72
C PRO A 298 2.49 -20.34 14.63
N ARG A 299 2.90 -20.34 13.35
CA ARG A 299 1.99 -20.07 12.22
C ARG A 299 0.81 -21.04 12.19
N CYS A 300 1.07 -22.34 12.40
CA CYS A 300 0.04 -23.37 12.46
C CYS A 300 -0.98 -23.10 13.56
N VAL A 301 -0.56 -22.58 14.72
CA VAL A 301 -1.46 -22.21 15.81
C VAL A 301 -2.47 -21.15 15.36
N PHE A 302 -2.00 -20.03 14.82
CA PHE A 302 -2.88 -18.93 14.42
C PHE A 302 -3.75 -19.28 13.22
N LEU A 303 -3.23 -19.99 12.22
CA LEU A 303 -4.06 -20.46 11.11
C LEU A 303 -5.14 -21.45 11.58
N TYR A 304 -4.83 -22.30 12.56
CA TYR A 304 -5.82 -23.19 13.18
C TYR A 304 -6.89 -22.41 13.96
N ARG A 305 -6.53 -21.28 14.62
CA ARG A 305 -7.52 -20.38 15.24
C ARG A 305 -8.45 -19.74 14.20
N VAL A 306 -7.95 -19.39 13.01
CA VAL A 306 -8.80 -18.92 11.90
C VAL A 306 -9.80 -20.02 11.50
N PHE A 307 -9.37 -21.28 11.42
CA PHE A 307 -10.27 -22.42 11.22
C PHE A 307 -11.32 -22.53 12.32
N GLU A 308 -10.94 -22.47 13.60
CA GLU A 308 -11.89 -22.58 14.72
C GLU A 308 -12.96 -21.48 14.66
N TYR A 309 -12.55 -20.24 14.36
CA TYR A 309 -13.45 -19.12 14.14
C TYR A 309 -14.41 -19.40 12.98
N GLY A 310 -13.90 -19.83 11.83
CA GLY A 310 -14.74 -20.19 10.68
C GLY A 310 -15.64 -21.39 10.93
N ALA A 311 -15.20 -22.37 11.71
CA ALA A 311 -16.06 -23.48 12.08
C ALA A 311 -17.24 -23.00 12.93
N ALA A 312 -17.02 -22.06 13.84
CA ALA A 312 -18.08 -21.46 14.64
C ALA A 312 -19.01 -20.53 13.84
N MET A 313 -18.45 -19.70 12.96
CA MET A 313 -19.20 -18.62 12.28
C MET A 313 -19.71 -18.97 10.89
N HIS A 314 -19.18 -20.02 10.26
CA HIS A 314 -19.57 -20.46 8.91
C HIS A 314 -20.06 -21.91 8.91
N TYR A 315 -19.25 -22.88 9.35
CA TYR A 315 -19.61 -24.30 9.24
C TYR A 315 -20.82 -24.70 10.10
N LYS A 316 -20.78 -24.41 11.41
CA LYS A 316 -21.86 -24.80 12.34
C LYS A 316 -23.22 -24.18 11.97
N PRO A 317 -23.31 -22.89 11.58
CA PRO A 317 -24.57 -22.31 11.12
C PRO A 317 -25.14 -22.98 9.86
N ILE A 318 -24.29 -23.42 8.93
CA ILE A 318 -24.73 -24.05 7.67
C ILE A 318 -25.22 -25.49 7.91
N PHE A 319 -24.46 -26.29 8.66
CA PHE A 319 -24.72 -27.72 8.78
C PHE A 319 -25.50 -28.14 10.03
N ASN A 320 -25.56 -27.26 11.05
CA ASN A 320 -26.20 -27.49 12.34
C ASN A 320 -25.98 -28.91 12.91
N PRO A 321 -24.72 -29.37 13.06
CA PRO A 321 -24.44 -30.76 13.42
C PRO A 321 -24.85 -31.05 14.87
N SER A 322 -25.56 -32.16 15.09
CA SER A 322 -25.95 -32.61 16.42
C SER A 322 -24.76 -32.93 17.33
N ASN A 323 -23.68 -33.47 16.76
CA ASN A 323 -22.41 -33.73 17.45
C ASN A 323 -21.26 -33.17 16.61
N TYR A 324 -20.82 -31.94 16.91
CA TYR A 324 -19.73 -31.29 16.18
C TYR A 324 -18.38 -32.01 16.36
N ARG A 325 -17.75 -32.39 15.25
CA ARG A 325 -16.37 -32.88 15.19
C ARG A 325 -15.52 -31.96 14.30
N PRO A 326 -14.40 -31.41 14.80
CA PRO A 326 -13.53 -30.55 14.00
C PRO A 326 -13.02 -31.19 12.70
N GLU A 327 -12.79 -32.51 12.72
CA GLU A 327 -12.32 -33.28 11.56
C GLU A 327 -13.29 -33.22 10.39
N ASP A 328 -14.60 -33.23 10.65
CA ASP A 328 -15.64 -33.17 9.62
C ASP A 328 -15.65 -31.79 8.95
N ALA A 329 -15.56 -30.73 9.75
CA ALA A 329 -15.44 -29.36 9.23
C ALA A 329 -14.16 -29.16 8.43
N LEU A 330 -13.03 -29.73 8.88
CA LEU A 330 -11.78 -29.69 8.13
C LEU A 330 -11.88 -30.46 6.81
N ASN A 331 -12.47 -31.65 6.79
CA ASN A 331 -12.68 -32.38 5.54
C ASN A 331 -13.58 -31.61 4.57
N TYR A 332 -14.63 -30.96 5.07
CA TYR A 332 -15.46 -30.05 4.28
C TYR A 332 -14.62 -28.93 3.66
N TYR A 333 -13.85 -28.20 4.46
CA TYR A 333 -13.04 -27.09 3.95
C TYR A 333 -11.95 -27.54 2.98
N VAL A 334 -11.30 -28.70 3.22
CA VAL A 334 -10.30 -29.28 2.31
C VAL A 334 -10.89 -29.53 0.92
N ASN A 335 -12.14 -29.96 0.83
CA ASN A 335 -12.81 -30.12 -0.47
C ASN A 335 -13.12 -28.76 -1.12
N GLU A 336 -13.64 -27.81 -0.33
CA GLU A 336 -14.03 -26.49 -0.83
C GLU A 336 -12.84 -25.66 -1.35
N ILE A 337 -11.69 -25.69 -0.66
CA ILE A 337 -10.50 -24.93 -1.09
C ILE A 337 -10.03 -25.33 -2.48
N MET A 338 -10.24 -26.59 -2.89
CA MET A 338 -9.78 -27.06 -4.20
C MET A 338 -10.62 -26.48 -5.34
N ASN A 339 -11.90 -26.21 -5.08
CA ASN A 339 -12.85 -25.67 -6.07
C ASN A 339 -12.96 -24.14 -6.02
N HIS A 340 -12.60 -23.51 -4.89
CA HIS A 340 -12.79 -22.07 -4.70
C HIS A 340 -11.89 -21.19 -5.59
N ARG A 341 -12.45 -20.10 -6.11
CA ARG A 341 -11.70 -19.11 -6.92
C ARG A 341 -11.28 -17.92 -6.06
N PHE A 342 -10.16 -18.09 -5.37
CA PHE A 342 -9.58 -17.09 -4.46
C PHE A 342 -9.38 -15.71 -5.09
N ILE A 343 -9.39 -14.69 -4.23
CA ILE A 343 -8.84 -13.36 -4.53
C ILE A 343 -7.35 -13.56 -4.87
N PRO A 344 -6.87 -13.02 -6.00
CA PRO A 344 -5.53 -13.29 -6.47
C PRO A 344 -4.48 -12.69 -5.51
N LEU A 345 -3.44 -13.47 -5.25
CA LEU A 345 -2.19 -13.02 -4.66
C LEU A 345 -1.08 -13.53 -5.56
N TYR A 346 -0.24 -12.65 -6.09
CA TYR A 346 0.82 -13.02 -7.02
C TYR A 346 2.18 -12.97 -6.35
N PHE A 347 3.11 -13.77 -6.85
CA PHE A 347 4.54 -13.56 -6.63
C PHE A 347 5.28 -13.57 -7.96
N ALA A 348 6.33 -12.76 -8.08
CA ALA A 348 7.21 -12.84 -9.23
C ALA A 348 8.17 -14.02 -9.06
N ASP A 349 8.16 -14.89 -10.06
CA ASP A 349 9.23 -15.82 -10.35
C ASP A 349 10.12 -15.18 -11.42
N TYR A 350 11.25 -14.58 -11.02
CA TYR A 350 12.18 -13.95 -11.96
C TYR A 350 12.91 -14.95 -12.86
N GLY A 351 12.82 -16.24 -12.56
CA GLY A 351 13.55 -17.28 -13.27
C GLY A 351 15.06 -17.20 -13.07
N THR A 352 15.50 -16.53 -12.01
CA THR A 352 16.90 -16.34 -11.64
C THR A 352 17.24 -17.11 -10.37
N TYR A 353 18.52 -17.34 -10.14
CA TYR A 353 19.06 -17.77 -8.85
C TYR A 353 20.41 -17.09 -8.63
N ILE A 354 20.78 -16.92 -7.37
CA ILE A 354 22.12 -16.47 -7.00
C ILE A 354 23.02 -17.71 -6.95
N ASN A 355 24.20 -17.64 -7.57
CA ASN A 355 25.18 -18.73 -7.53
C ASN A 355 25.67 -19.01 -6.10
N GLU A 356 26.30 -20.16 -5.88
CA GLU A 356 26.67 -20.63 -4.54
C GLU A 356 27.66 -19.70 -3.80
N GLU A 357 28.38 -18.87 -4.54
CA GLU A 357 29.36 -17.90 -4.01
C GLU A 357 28.73 -16.51 -3.73
N ASN A 358 27.44 -16.31 -4.00
CA ASN A 358 26.75 -15.01 -3.93
C ASN A 358 27.36 -13.89 -4.80
N THR A 359 28.08 -14.26 -5.87
CA THR A 359 28.80 -13.32 -6.74
C THR A 359 28.04 -12.95 -8.00
N ALA A 360 27.10 -13.78 -8.46
CA ALA A 360 26.37 -13.52 -9.71
C ALA A 360 24.92 -14.02 -9.70
N MET A 361 24.03 -13.23 -10.30
CA MET A 361 22.64 -13.62 -10.58
C MET A 361 22.55 -14.31 -11.95
N ILE A 362 22.14 -15.58 -11.98
CA ILE A 362 22.05 -16.39 -13.19
C ILE A 362 20.59 -16.56 -13.59
N ARG A 363 20.24 -16.24 -14.85
CA ARG A 363 18.88 -16.41 -15.38
C ARG A 363 18.72 -17.75 -16.11
N LYS A 364 17.80 -18.59 -15.63
CA LYS A 364 17.45 -19.90 -16.24
C LYS A 364 16.18 -19.85 -17.09
N ARG A 365 15.26 -18.92 -16.80
CA ARG A 365 13.97 -18.81 -17.50
C ARG A 365 13.45 -17.37 -17.54
N LYS A 366 12.42 -17.12 -18.36
CA LYS A 366 11.72 -15.82 -18.39
C LYS A 366 11.00 -15.59 -17.06
N ALA A 367 10.94 -14.32 -16.66
CA ALA A 367 10.23 -13.92 -15.46
C ALA A 367 8.72 -14.04 -15.69
N LYS A 368 7.98 -14.42 -14.64
CA LYS A 368 6.52 -14.58 -14.70
C LYS A 368 5.88 -14.32 -13.33
N TYR A 369 4.62 -13.90 -13.36
CA TYR A 369 3.80 -13.76 -12.16
C TYR A 369 2.98 -15.03 -11.95
N ILE A 370 3.08 -15.63 -10.76
CA ILE A 370 2.40 -16.87 -10.41
C ILE A 370 1.39 -16.58 -9.30
N ASN A 371 0.15 -17.06 -9.46
CA ASN A 371 -0.84 -16.95 -8.40
C ASN A 371 -0.48 -17.93 -7.25
N PHE A 372 -0.21 -17.37 -6.09
CA PHE A 372 0.18 -18.06 -4.87
C PHE A 372 -0.82 -19.17 -4.48
N THR A 373 -2.12 -18.85 -4.45
CA THR A 373 -3.16 -19.82 -4.08
C THR A 373 -3.26 -20.97 -5.07
N THR A 374 -3.04 -20.70 -6.36
CA THR A 374 -2.98 -21.76 -7.39
C THR A 374 -1.78 -22.67 -7.13
N LYS A 375 -0.63 -22.11 -6.77
CA LYS A 375 0.56 -22.88 -6.46
C LYS A 375 0.41 -23.71 -5.19
N LEU A 376 -0.26 -23.19 -4.15
CA LEU A 376 -0.59 -23.96 -2.95
C LEU A 376 -1.52 -25.13 -3.26
N LYS A 377 -2.53 -24.97 -4.12
CA LYS A 377 -3.39 -26.10 -4.54
C LYS A 377 -2.60 -27.19 -5.26
N GLU A 378 -1.58 -26.85 -6.05
CA GLU A 378 -0.68 -27.84 -6.65
C GLU A 378 0.12 -28.59 -5.58
N GLU A 379 0.60 -27.90 -4.54
CA GLU A 379 1.31 -28.54 -3.42
C GLU A 379 0.37 -29.41 -2.58
N VAL A 380 -0.88 -29.00 -2.35
CA VAL A 380 -1.91 -29.83 -1.69
C VAL A 380 -2.03 -31.20 -2.38
N LYS A 381 -2.21 -31.22 -3.71
CA LYS A 381 -2.31 -32.48 -4.47
C LYS A 381 -1.07 -33.39 -4.32
N LYS A 382 0.11 -32.80 -4.13
CA LYS A 382 1.34 -33.58 -3.89
C LYS A 382 1.37 -34.12 -2.47
N ILE A 383 1.01 -33.29 -1.48
CA ILE A 383 0.97 -33.68 -0.07
C ILE A 383 -0.05 -34.80 0.15
N GLU A 384 -1.23 -34.73 -0.48
CA GLU A 384 -2.23 -35.81 -0.43
C GLU A 384 -1.66 -37.15 -0.91
N LYS A 385 -0.92 -37.14 -2.03
CA LYS A 385 -0.22 -38.33 -2.53
C LYS A 385 0.83 -38.83 -1.54
N GLU A 386 1.67 -37.92 -1.00
CA GLU A 386 2.68 -38.25 0.02
C GLU A 386 2.04 -38.92 1.24
N TRP A 387 0.99 -38.32 1.80
CA TRP A 387 0.27 -38.85 2.96
C TRP A 387 -0.45 -40.17 2.68
N SER A 388 -1.01 -40.36 1.48
CA SER A 388 -1.64 -41.63 1.09
C SER A 388 -0.65 -42.80 1.02
N SER A 389 0.63 -42.52 0.75
CA SER A 389 1.70 -43.52 0.71
C SER A 389 2.43 -43.70 2.05
N HIS A 390 2.18 -42.82 3.03
CA HIS A 390 2.91 -42.80 4.30
C HIS A 390 2.41 -43.90 5.24
N TYR A 391 3.32 -44.69 5.82
CA TYR A 391 2.99 -45.87 6.63
C TYR A 391 1.97 -45.58 7.75
N TYR A 392 2.07 -44.43 8.41
CA TYR A 392 1.18 -44.02 9.50
C TYR A 392 -0.01 -43.15 9.06
N LEU A 393 0.13 -42.32 8.03
CA LEU A 393 -0.88 -41.30 7.69
C LEU A 393 -1.91 -41.81 6.69
N LYS A 394 -1.58 -42.86 5.92
CA LYS A 394 -2.44 -43.45 4.89
C LYS A 394 -3.83 -43.89 5.39
N ASN A 395 -3.95 -44.20 6.68
CA ASN A 395 -5.20 -44.66 7.30
C ASN A 395 -5.98 -43.53 7.99
N LYS A 396 -5.56 -42.26 7.85
CA LYS A 396 -6.21 -41.09 8.47
C LYS A 396 -6.86 -40.22 7.39
N SER A 397 -8.02 -39.65 7.69
CA SER A 397 -8.57 -38.57 6.86
C SER A 397 -7.67 -37.33 6.94
N ILE A 398 -7.67 -36.53 5.88
CA ILE A 398 -6.90 -35.27 5.84
C ILE A 398 -7.31 -34.36 7.01
N GLY A 399 -8.61 -34.25 7.28
CA GLY A 399 -9.12 -33.50 8.42
C GLY A 399 -8.61 -34.00 9.76
N SER A 400 -8.46 -35.32 9.94
CA SER A 400 -7.86 -35.89 11.17
C SER A 400 -6.37 -35.56 11.30
N ILE A 401 -5.62 -35.58 10.18
CA ILE A 401 -4.20 -35.21 10.17
C ILE A 401 -4.05 -33.73 10.57
N ILE A 402 -4.80 -32.84 9.91
CA ILE A 402 -4.78 -31.39 10.19
C ILE A 402 -5.22 -31.12 11.63
N TYR A 403 -6.32 -31.74 12.09
CA TYR A 403 -6.81 -31.58 13.46
C TYR A 403 -5.76 -31.97 14.49
N THR A 404 -5.16 -33.16 14.34
CA THR A 404 -4.17 -33.66 15.30
C THR A 404 -2.96 -32.72 15.36
N THR A 405 -2.43 -32.29 14.21
CA THR A 405 -1.26 -31.41 14.18
C THR A 405 -1.59 -29.99 14.65
N GLY A 406 -2.70 -29.40 14.19
CA GLY A 406 -3.12 -28.04 14.56
C GLY A 406 -3.53 -27.90 16.02
N ARG A 407 -4.30 -28.87 16.55
CA ARG A 407 -4.67 -28.90 17.98
C ARG A 407 -3.45 -29.12 18.87
N ASN A 408 -2.55 -30.03 18.50
CA ASN A 408 -1.32 -30.25 19.28
C ASN A 408 -0.43 -29.01 19.26
N ALA A 409 -0.33 -28.31 18.12
CA ALA A 409 0.36 -27.03 18.05
C ALA A 409 -0.25 -26.00 19.00
N ALA A 410 -1.59 -25.89 19.03
CA ALA A 410 -2.30 -24.96 19.91
C ALA A 410 -2.27 -25.35 21.40
N ALA A 411 -2.18 -26.65 21.72
CA ALA A 411 -2.19 -27.17 23.09
C ALA A 411 -0.79 -27.20 23.75
N HIS A 412 0.30 -27.33 22.98
CA HIS A 412 1.67 -27.45 23.48
C HIS A 412 2.43 -26.12 23.67
N GLY A 413 1.70 -25.00 23.80
CA GLY A 413 2.25 -23.79 24.46
C GLY A 413 2.55 -24.00 25.96
N GLY A 414 2.14 -25.14 26.54
CA GLY A 414 2.45 -25.57 27.90
C GLY A 414 3.66 -26.50 27.98
N SER A 415 4.54 -26.22 28.93
CA SER A 415 5.76 -26.95 29.26
C SER A 415 5.51 -28.38 29.76
N GLY A 416 5.76 -29.39 28.91
CA GLY A 416 5.69 -30.82 29.29
C GLY A 416 6.80 -31.64 28.66
N ARG A 417 7.35 -32.63 29.37
CA ARG A 417 8.47 -33.48 28.89
C ARG A 417 8.11 -34.45 27.75
N ASN A 418 6.82 -34.55 27.38
CA ASN A 418 6.34 -35.26 26.19
C ASN A 418 6.21 -34.35 24.96
N ASN A 419 6.67 -33.10 25.05
CA ASN A 419 6.63 -32.14 23.95
C ASN A 419 7.37 -32.68 22.72
N ALA A 420 6.79 -32.44 21.55
CA ALA A 420 7.28 -32.90 20.25
C ALA A 420 8.81 -32.79 20.17
N ARG A 421 9.50 -33.94 20.16
CA ARG A 421 10.92 -33.97 19.81
C ARG A 421 11.02 -33.39 18.40
N TYR A 422 11.60 -32.20 18.30
CA TYR A 422 11.77 -31.48 17.05
C TYR A 422 12.86 -32.17 16.23
N ASP A 423 12.48 -33.17 15.44
CA ASP A 423 13.25 -33.49 14.24
C ASP A 423 12.93 -32.41 13.20
N TYR A 424 13.86 -31.48 13.03
CA TYR A 424 13.77 -30.37 12.09
C TYR A 424 13.52 -30.83 10.64
N SER A 425 13.86 -32.06 10.28
CA SER A 425 13.66 -32.56 8.92
C SER A 425 12.23 -33.08 8.70
N THR A 426 11.75 -33.96 9.58
CA THR A 426 10.48 -34.68 9.38
C THR A 426 9.28 -33.93 9.97
N ASN A 427 9.40 -33.44 11.22
CA ASN A 427 8.27 -32.79 11.90
C ASN A 427 8.02 -31.38 11.37
N TYR A 428 9.07 -30.63 11.04
CA TYR A 428 8.94 -29.29 10.48
C TYR A 428 8.27 -29.32 9.10
N LYS A 429 8.68 -30.23 8.22
CA LYS A 429 8.08 -30.42 6.90
C LYS A 429 6.61 -30.84 7.01
N HIS A 430 6.27 -31.73 7.95
CA HIS A 430 4.88 -32.12 8.19
C HIS A 430 4.02 -30.96 8.68
N ILE A 431 4.52 -30.12 9.60
CA ILE A 431 3.80 -28.93 10.06
C ILE A 431 3.64 -27.92 8.91
N ASN A 432 4.66 -27.70 8.09
CA ASN A 432 4.54 -26.84 6.92
C ASN A 432 3.49 -27.37 5.91
N ASN A 433 3.42 -28.70 5.72
CA ASN A 433 2.37 -29.30 4.90
C ASN A 433 0.98 -28.97 5.45
N VAL A 434 0.78 -29.04 6.76
CA VAL A 434 -0.48 -28.65 7.41
C VAL A 434 -0.75 -27.15 7.26
N ASN A 435 0.25 -26.29 7.37
CA ASN A 435 0.12 -24.85 7.11
C ASN A 435 -0.36 -24.53 5.70
N ILE A 436 0.08 -25.28 4.68
CA ILE A 436 -0.37 -25.09 3.29
C ILE A 436 -1.89 -25.30 3.17
N PHE A 437 -2.43 -26.33 3.83
CA PHE A 437 -3.89 -26.53 3.89
C PHE A 437 -4.55 -25.40 4.68
N LEU A 438 -4.05 -25.11 5.88
CA LEU A 438 -4.68 -24.12 6.76
C LEU A 438 -4.62 -22.69 6.18
N GLU A 439 -3.61 -22.33 5.40
CA GLU A 439 -3.53 -21.05 4.67
C GLU A 439 -4.65 -20.94 3.64
N LEU A 440 -4.87 -21.99 2.83
CA LEU A 440 -5.96 -22.01 1.87
C LEU A 440 -7.33 -21.99 2.55
N ILE A 441 -7.48 -22.74 3.66
CA ILE A 441 -8.71 -22.76 4.47
C ILE A 441 -8.97 -21.38 5.08
N ALA A 442 -7.95 -20.72 5.64
CA ALA A 442 -8.05 -19.39 6.21
C ALA A 442 -8.54 -18.38 5.17
N ARG A 443 -7.89 -18.34 4.01
CA ARG A 443 -8.31 -17.46 2.90
C ARG A 443 -9.73 -17.76 2.44
N TYR A 444 -10.12 -19.04 2.36
CA TYR A 444 -11.47 -19.44 1.95
C TYR A 444 -12.52 -18.93 2.95
N ILE A 445 -12.31 -19.15 4.24
CA ILE A 445 -13.23 -18.70 5.29
C ILE A 445 -13.35 -17.17 5.28
N ILE A 446 -12.23 -16.45 5.17
CA ILE A 446 -12.22 -14.97 5.07
C ILE A 446 -13.09 -14.52 3.91
N GLU A 447 -12.91 -15.09 2.72
CA GLU A 447 -13.68 -14.72 1.53
C GLU A 447 -15.16 -15.11 1.61
N LYS A 448 -15.50 -16.21 2.31
CA LYS A 448 -16.90 -16.63 2.50
C LYS A 448 -17.64 -15.76 3.51
N LEU A 449 -16.97 -15.36 4.58
CA LEU A 449 -17.53 -14.45 5.59
C LEU A 449 -17.53 -12.99 5.13
N ASN A 450 -16.75 -12.65 4.09
CA ASN A 450 -16.64 -11.28 3.57
C ASN A 450 -16.77 -11.26 2.04
N PRO A 451 -17.96 -11.62 1.50
CA PRO A 451 -18.17 -11.70 0.05
C PRO A 451 -17.97 -10.36 -0.67
N GLN A 452 -18.12 -9.23 0.03
CA GLN A 452 -17.87 -7.89 -0.49
C GLN A 452 -16.42 -7.67 -0.96
N LEU A 453 -15.46 -8.45 -0.45
CA LEU A 453 -14.05 -8.32 -0.85
C LEU A 453 -13.78 -8.87 -2.25
N ASN A 454 -14.73 -9.62 -2.81
CA ASN A 454 -14.59 -10.19 -4.13
C ASN A 454 -14.43 -9.09 -5.18
N ASN A 455 -13.58 -9.35 -6.17
CA ASN A 455 -13.40 -8.51 -7.35
C ASN A 455 -12.78 -7.11 -7.11
N ILE A 456 -12.30 -6.82 -5.90
CA ILE A 456 -11.59 -5.57 -5.56
C ILE A 456 -10.15 -5.55 -6.14
N ILE A 457 -9.51 -6.72 -6.21
CA ILE A 457 -8.13 -6.87 -6.71
C ILE A 457 -8.12 -7.22 -8.21
N GLU A 458 -7.15 -6.66 -8.93
CA GLU A 458 -6.89 -6.94 -10.33
C GLU A 458 -6.37 -8.37 -10.53
N ARG A 459 -6.95 -9.09 -11.49
CA ARG A 459 -6.63 -10.49 -11.81
C ARG A 459 -5.74 -10.62 -13.05
N ARG A 460 -5.56 -9.54 -13.82
CA ARG A 460 -4.75 -9.54 -15.04
C ARG A 460 -3.31 -9.22 -14.68
N THR A 461 -2.41 -10.17 -14.90
CA THR A 461 -0.98 -10.06 -14.56
C THR A 461 -0.28 -8.89 -15.27
N LYS A 462 -0.81 -8.38 -16.38
CA LYS A 462 -0.24 -7.23 -17.11
C LYS A 462 -0.12 -5.95 -16.26
N TYR A 463 -0.93 -5.79 -15.21
CA TYR A 463 -0.85 -4.64 -14.30
C TYR A 463 0.24 -4.82 -13.23
N TYR A 464 0.75 -6.05 -13.07
CA TYR A 464 1.83 -6.38 -12.16
C TYR A 464 3.20 -6.30 -12.84
N ASP A 465 3.27 -6.21 -14.18
CA ASP A 465 4.48 -6.12 -15.01
C ASP A 465 5.29 -4.81 -14.84
N ARG A 466 5.48 -4.32 -13.60
CA ARG A 466 6.29 -3.14 -13.32
C ARG A 466 7.79 -3.41 -13.40
N TYR A 467 8.24 -4.61 -13.02
CA TYR A 467 9.66 -4.97 -12.91
C TYR A 467 10.27 -5.59 -14.18
N ASN A 468 9.46 -6.24 -15.02
CA ASN A 468 9.95 -6.75 -16.32
C ASN A 468 10.53 -5.61 -17.19
N LYS A 469 9.97 -4.39 -17.09
CA LYS A 469 10.46 -3.21 -17.81
C LYS A 469 11.82 -2.72 -17.31
N PHE A 470 12.11 -2.79 -16.01
CA PHE A 470 13.39 -2.36 -15.45
C PHE A 470 14.54 -3.29 -15.89
N PHE A 471 14.35 -4.61 -15.82
CA PHE A 471 15.38 -5.57 -16.27
C PHE A 471 15.54 -5.63 -17.79
N GLU A 472 14.51 -5.29 -18.57
CA GLU A 472 14.64 -5.16 -20.03
C GLU A 472 15.32 -3.85 -20.45
N GLN A 473 15.17 -2.77 -19.69
CA GLN A 473 15.87 -1.50 -19.96
C GLN A 473 17.39 -1.58 -19.71
N ASP A 474 17.84 -2.36 -18.72
CA ASP A 474 19.28 -2.55 -18.47
C ASP A 474 19.98 -3.39 -19.54
N LYS A 475 19.27 -4.21 -20.31
CA LYS A 475 19.86 -4.88 -21.48
C LYS A 475 20.31 -3.91 -22.57
N ASN A 476 19.67 -2.74 -22.69
CA ASN A 476 20.00 -1.72 -23.69
C ASN A 476 21.06 -0.73 -23.21
N LYS A 477 21.63 -0.92 -22.01
CA LYS A 477 22.78 -0.13 -21.50
C LYS A 477 24.11 -0.87 -21.58
N PHE A 478 24.11 -2.14 -21.99
CA PHE A 478 25.31 -2.96 -22.16
C PHE A 478 25.46 -3.56 -23.57
N MET A 479 24.71 -3.05 -24.54
CA MET A 479 25.06 -3.07 -25.98
C MET A 479 25.37 -1.64 -26.39
#